data_AF-A0A9X0D9X9-F1
#
_entry.id   AF-A0A9X0D9X9-F1
#
_cell.length_a   1.000
_cell.length_b   1.000
_cell.length_c   1.000
_cell.angle_alpha   90.00
_cell.angle_beta   90.00
_cell.angle_gamma   90.00
#
_symmetry.space_group_name_H-M   'P 1'
#
loop_
_entity.id
_entity.type
_entity.pdbx_description
1 polymer ?
#
loop_
_entity_poly.entity_id
_entity_poly.type
_entity_poly.pdbx_seq_one_letter_code
_entity_poly.pdbx_strand_id
1 'polypeptide(L)'
;MGTDVDLTTEVLACVVQSGFLSPLLLFRWMFVILLSAMPWSWFFGLRKLRMTRLEATIAALCVHSIHSWRKFGLELDAFQEYGIFTQAYGMAIFPLAAGFLYQHVVYNSGSRNATILLVILNFTAHAFFGIYLGIVTAVTLVVDLFTNPLPFARKLSSPSIWRAVNVHFISVALLSWWILPLLKNFNYIGGLPWKNDSENGYKFEFVLRNLLSGEMFDHGRKFPFITLGCLAGISCICLTYRKNDENYHFTEKQMLFIWLGSLFAVTGFLFLGRNNFRSAVRLDTVS
;
A
#
# COMPACT_ATOMS: atom_id res chain seq x y z
N MET A 1 -23.47 -24.88 -31.98
CA MET A 1 -22.87 -24.18 -30.82
C MET A 1 -21.39 -24.04 -31.13
N GLY A 2 -21.02 -22.91 -31.73
CA GLY A 2 -19.63 -22.64 -32.12
C GLY A 2 -18.81 -22.31 -30.89
N THR A 3 -17.69 -23.00 -30.72
CA THR A 3 -16.64 -22.65 -29.78
C THR A 3 -15.93 -21.42 -30.31
N ASP A 4 -16.35 -20.23 -29.88
CA ASP A 4 -15.52 -19.03 -29.96
C ASP A 4 -14.31 -19.27 -29.06
N VAL A 5 -13.29 -19.91 -29.61
CA VAL A 5 -11.97 -19.98 -28.99
C VAL A 5 -11.45 -18.55 -29.02
N ASP A 6 -11.32 -17.96 -27.83
CA ASP A 6 -10.94 -16.57 -27.63
C ASP A 6 -9.61 -16.30 -28.36
N LEU A 7 -9.65 -15.43 -29.38
CA LEU A 7 -8.56 -15.06 -30.27
C LEU A 7 -7.27 -14.74 -29.51
N THR A 8 -7.40 -14.21 -28.30
CA THR A 8 -6.26 -13.94 -27.41
C THR A 8 -5.54 -15.23 -27.00
N THR A 9 -6.26 -16.30 -26.72
CA THR A 9 -5.74 -17.63 -26.38
C THR A 9 -5.04 -18.27 -27.57
N GLU A 10 -5.58 -18.14 -28.79
CA GLU A 10 -4.95 -18.67 -30.00
C GLU A 10 -3.67 -17.90 -30.36
N VAL A 11 -3.67 -16.58 -30.23
CA VAL A 11 -2.46 -15.77 -30.45
C VAL A 11 -1.40 -16.09 -29.41
N LEU A 12 -1.77 -16.23 -28.14
CA LEU A 12 -0.82 -16.61 -27.09
C LEU A 12 -0.27 -18.03 -27.30
N ALA A 13 -1.13 -18.98 -27.64
CA ALA A 13 -0.74 -20.35 -27.96
C ALA A 13 0.16 -20.39 -29.20
N CYS A 14 -0.14 -19.61 -30.24
CA CYS A 14 0.67 -19.52 -31.45
C CYS A 14 2.05 -18.91 -31.16
N VAL A 15 2.13 -17.82 -30.39
CA VAL A 15 3.42 -17.21 -30.00
C VAL A 15 4.28 -18.17 -29.16
N VAL A 16 3.65 -18.94 -28.28
CA VAL A 16 4.36 -19.91 -27.41
C VAL A 16 4.75 -21.18 -28.19
N GLN A 17 3.88 -21.72 -29.03
CA GLN A 17 4.12 -22.97 -29.77
C GLN A 17 5.03 -22.79 -30.99
N SER A 18 5.00 -21.62 -31.65
CA SER A 18 5.83 -21.35 -32.82
C SER A 18 7.30 -21.10 -32.50
N GLY A 19 7.67 -21.00 -31.22
CA GLY A 19 9.05 -20.70 -30.81
C GLY A 19 9.50 -19.28 -31.17
N PHE A 20 8.60 -18.40 -31.59
CA PHE A 20 8.92 -17.02 -32.02
C PHE A 20 9.51 -16.17 -30.90
N LEU A 21 9.12 -16.45 -29.65
CA LEU A 21 9.65 -15.79 -28.46
C LEU A 21 9.94 -16.84 -27.38
N SER A 22 11.17 -16.85 -26.85
CA SER A 22 11.46 -17.70 -25.70
C SER A 22 10.69 -17.22 -24.47
N PRO A 23 10.20 -18.13 -23.60
CA PRO A 23 9.50 -17.74 -22.36
C PRO A 23 10.31 -16.77 -21.50
N LEU A 24 11.64 -16.92 -21.50
CA LEU A 24 12.56 -16.02 -20.80
C LEU A 24 12.54 -14.60 -21.40
N LEU A 25 12.50 -14.48 -22.72
CA LEU A 25 12.42 -13.17 -23.38
C LEU A 25 11.07 -12.51 -23.12
N LEU A 26 9.97 -13.28 -23.14
CA LEU A 26 8.65 -12.79 -22.79
C LEU A 26 8.61 -12.26 -21.34
N PHE A 27 9.14 -13.04 -20.39
CA PHE A 27 9.26 -12.64 -18.99
C PHE A 27 10.05 -11.33 -18.82
N ARG A 28 11.19 -11.18 -19.53
CA ARG A 28 11.99 -9.95 -19.53
C ARG A 28 11.20 -8.75 -20.03
N TRP A 29 10.46 -8.90 -21.13
CA TRP A 29 9.62 -7.83 -21.66
C TRP A 29 8.50 -7.44 -20.71
N MET A 30 7.80 -8.41 -20.14
CA MET A 30 6.77 -8.15 -19.12
C MET A 30 7.34 -7.31 -17.97
N PHE A 31 8.56 -7.60 -17.54
CA PHE A 31 9.22 -6.86 -16.48
C PHE A 31 9.64 -5.44 -16.88
N VAL A 32 10.25 -5.28 -18.06
CA VAL A 32 10.63 -3.94 -18.58
C VAL A 32 9.40 -3.05 -18.71
N ILE A 33 8.30 -3.60 -19.22
CA ILE A 33 7.01 -2.90 -19.33
C ILE A 33 6.49 -2.52 -17.94
N LEU A 34 6.49 -3.46 -17.00
CA LEU A 34 6.03 -3.22 -15.63
C LEU A 34 6.82 -2.10 -14.95
N LEU A 35 8.16 -2.15 -15.00
CA LEU A 35 9.01 -1.11 -14.40
C LEU A 35 8.81 0.24 -15.08
N SER A 36 8.67 0.26 -16.40
CA SER A 36 8.45 1.49 -17.15
C SER A 36 7.07 2.09 -16.88
N ALA A 37 6.06 1.26 -16.62
CA ALA A 37 4.70 1.69 -16.28
C ALA A 37 4.53 2.11 -14.81
N MET A 38 5.40 1.63 -13.91
CA MET A 38 5.27 1.86 -12.46
C MET A 38 5.29 3.34 -12.06
N PRO A 39 6.21 4.21 -12.56
CA PRO A 39 6.14 5.64 -12.25
C PRO A 39 4.81 6.28 -12.69
N TRP A 40 4.22 5.83 -13.81
CA TRP A 40 2.95 6.33 -14.28
C TRP A 40 1.80 5.91 -13.37
N SER A 41 1.77 4.65 -12.93
CA SER A 41 0.74 4.17 -12.01
C SER A 41 0.80 4.90 -10.67
N TRP A 42 2.01 5.17 -10.17
CA TRP A 42 2.25 6.03 -9.00
C TRP A 42 1.74 7.44 -9.23
N PHE A 43 2.14 8.09 -10.32
CA PHE A 43 1.68 9.44 -10.65
C PHE A 43 0.14 9.52 -10.68
N PHE A 44 -0.52 8.63 -11.43
CA PHE A 44 -1.98 8.64 -11.53
C PHE A 44 -2.67 8.33 -10.20
N GLY A 45 -2.15 7.38 -9.42
CA GLY A 45 -2.68 7.03 -8.10
C GLY A 45 -2.58 8.19 -7.11
N LEU A 46 -1.43 8.85 -7.06
CA LEU A 46 -1.19 10.01 -6.18
C LEU A 46 -2.01 11.23 -6.62
N ARG A 47 -2.21 11.43 -7.92
CA ARG A 47 -3.14 12.45 -8.44
C ARG A 47 -4.58 12.19 -8.00
N LYS A 48 -4.98 10.93 -7.86
CA LYS A 48 -6.29 10.55 -7.31
C LYS A 48 -6.39 10.83 -5.81
N LEU A 49 -5.29 10.74 -5.06
CA LEU A 49 -5.18 11.21 -3.67
C LEU A 49 -5.16 12.75 -3.52
N ARG A 50 -5.36 13.51 -4.59
CA ARG A 50 -5.36 14.99 -4.61
C ARG A 50 -3.99 15.65 -4.42
N MET A 51 -2.89 14.89 -4.42
CA MET A 51 -1.54 15.48 -4.52
C MET A 51 -1.42 16.29 -5.80
N THR A 52 -0.76 17.45 -5.78
CA THR A 52 -0.45 18.29 -6.94
C THR A 52 0.37 17.52 -7.99
N ARG A 53 0.46 18.05 -9.22
CA ARG A 53 1.28 17.41 -10.28
C ARG A 53 2.74 17.29 -9.85
N LEU A 54 3.29 18.34 -9.23
CA LEU A 54 4.66 18.34 -8.76
C LEU A 54 4.90 17.29 -7.66
N GLU A 55 4.05 17.27 -6.62
CA GLU A 55 4.13 16.30 -5.53
C GLU A 55 4.04 14.85 -6.08
N ALA A 56 3.08 14.58 -6.97
CA ALA A 56 2.90 13.26 -7.57
C ALA A 56 4.07 12.86 -8.48
N THR A 57 4.63 13.79 -9.27
CA THR A 57 5.79 13.53 -10.12
C THR A 57 7.03 13.21 -9.29
N ILE A 58 7.32 14.01 -8.25
CA ILE A 58 8.48 13.78 -7.39
C ILE A 58 8.36 12.40 -6.73
N ALA A 59 7.22 12.10 -6.11
CA ALA A 59 7.00 10.82 -5.46
C ALA A 59 7.07 9.63 -6.44
N ALA A 60 6.54 9.77 -7.66
CA ALA A 60 6.62 8.76 -8.70
C ALA A 60 8.06 8.50 -9.17
N LEU A 61 8.91 9.54 -9.25
CA LEU A 61 10.34 9.38 -9.58
C LEU A 61 11.12 8.71 -8.45
N CYS A 62 10.72 8.95 -7.20
CA CYS A 62 11.37 8.37 -6.04
C CYS A 62 11.09 6.86 -5.84
N VAL A 63 10.09 6.26 -6.52
CA VAL A 63 9.69 4.86 -6.29
C VAL A 63 10.84 3.87 -6.50
N HIS A 64 11.68 4.09 -7.51
CA HIS A 64 12.83 3.23 -7.79
C HIS A 64 14.08 3.61 -6.97
N SER A 65 13.98 4.66 -6.17
CA SER A 65 15.08 5.15 -5.36
C SER A 65 15.00 4.64 -3.92
N ILE A 66 14.05 3.80 -3.54
CA ILE A 66 13.97 3.27 -2.18
C ILE A 66 14.94 2.08 -2.07
N HIS A 67 15.82 2.12 -1.07
CA HIS A 67 16.67 0.98 -0.68
C HIS A 67 16.74 0.89 0.84
N SER A 68 16.46 -0.28 1.40
CA SER A 68 16.57 -0.55 2.84
C SER A 68 17.56 -1.66 3.12
N TRP A 69 17.99 -1.74 4.38
CA TRP A 69 18.82 -2.86 4.85
C TRP A 69 18.12 -4.22 4.73
N ARG A 70 16.78 -4.27 4.57
CA ARG A 70 16.02 -5.50 4.40
C ARG A 70 15.87 -5.94 2.96
N LYS A 71 16.05 -5.02 2.00
CA LYS A 71 15.88 -5.29 0.57
C LYS A 71 14.53 -5.95 0.26
N PHE A 72 13.47 -5.48 0.94
CA PHE A 72 12.15 -6.10 0.92
C PHE A 72 11.06 -5.02 1.03
N GLY A 73 9.89 -5.22 0.42
CA GLY A 73 8.76 -4.28 0.50
C GLY A 73 8.56 -3.42 -0.76
N LEU A 74 8.83 -2.11 -0.68
CA LEU A 74 8.61 -1.18 -1.81
C LEU A 74 9.86 -0.99 -2.69
N GLU A 75 10.79 -1.95 -2.64
CA GLU A 75 12.11 -1.84 -3.26
C GLU A 75 12.26 -2.78 -4.45
N LEU A 76 13.02 -2.34 -5.46
CA LEU A 76 13.34 -3.20 -6.61
C LEU A 76 14.29 -4.35 -6.23
N ASP A 77 15.12 -4.16 -5.19
CA ASP A 77 16.08 -5.16 -4.73
C ASP A 77 15.37 -6.45 -4.28
N ALA A 78 14.15 -6.33 -3.74
CA ALA A 78 13.34 -7.47 -3.35
C ALA A 78 13.03 -8.40 -4.53
N PHE A 79 12.81 -7.82 -5.70
CA PHE A 79 12.64 -8.56 -6.93
C PHE A 79 13.98 -9.08 -7.46
N GLN A 80 15.01 -8.23 -7.50
CA GLN A 80 16.29 -8.59 -8.11
C GLN A 80 17.03 -9.70 -7.34
N GLU A 81 16.93 -9.70 -6.02
CA GLU A 81 17.66 -10.63 -5.16
C GLU A 81 16.83 -11.87 -4.79
N TYR A 82 15.52 -11.72 -4.56
CA TYR A 82 14.66 -12.82 -4.11
C TYR A 82 13.67 -13.32 -5.17
N GLY A 83 13.64 -12.71 -6.37
CA GLY A 83 12.76 -13.14 -7.46
C GLY A 83 11.27 -12.87 -7.21
N ILE A 84 10.92 -11.97 -6.30
CA ILE A 84 9.53 -11.72 -5.88
C ILE A 84 8.81 -10.82 -6.89
N PHE A 85 8.58 -11.34 -8.10
CA PHE A 85 7.96 -10.59 -9.20
C PHE A 85 6.52 -10.16 -8.91
N THR A 86 5.78 -10.96 -8.14
CA THR A 86 4.41 -10.66 -7.70
C THR A 86 4.33 -9.36 -6.90
N GLN A 87 5.36 -9.08 -6.09
CA GLN A 87 5.48 -7.83 -5.33
C GLN A 87 5.63 -6.62 -6.25
N ALA A 88 6.40 -6.69 -7.34
CA ALA A 88 6.53 -5.59 -8.29
C ALA A 88 5.18 -5.24 -8.96
N TYR A 89 4.36 -6.24 -9.29
CA TYR A 89 3.00 -6.00 -9.79
C TYR A 89 2.14 -5.31 -8.74
N GLY A 90 2.17 -5.79 -7.50
CA GLY A 90 1.45 -5.16 -6.41
C GLY A 90 1.92 -3.72 -6.15
N MET A 91 3.23 -3.43 -6.20
CA MET A 91 3.78 -2.08 -6.10
C MET A 91 3.29 -1.14 -7.19
N ALA A 92 3.14 -1.63 -8.42
CA ALA A 92 2.61 -0.85 -9.52
C ALA A 92 1.10 -0.57 -9.37
N ILE A 93 0.32 -1.56 -8.93
CA ILE A 93 -1.14 -1.43 -8.82
C ILE A 93 -1.56 -0.67 -7.55
N PHE A 94 -0.80 -0.83 -6.47
CA PHE A 94 -1.10 -0.28 -5.14
C PHE A 94 -1.48 1.21 -5.12
N PRO A 95 -0.71 2.16 -5.68
CA PRO A 95 -1.07 3.57 -5.64
C PRO A 95 -2.36 3.88 -6.41
N LEU A 96 -2.63 3.17 -7.52
CA LEU A 96 -3.90 3.30 -8.25
C LEU A 96 -5.06 2.83 -7.38
N ALA A 97 -4.93 1.65 -6.77
CA ALA A 97 -5.95 1.09 -5.89
C ALA A 97 -6.22 2.02 -4.70
N ALA A 98 -5.17 2.50 -4.02
CA ALA A 98 -5.30 3.45 -2.91
C ALA A 98 -5.95 4.77 -3.33
N GLY A 99 -5.55 5.34 -4.47
CA GLY A 99 -6.10 6.59 -4.99
C GLY A 99 -7.57 6.49 -5.39
N PHE A 100 -7.95 5.43 -6.11
CA PHE A 100 -9.35 5.18 -6.48
C PHE A 100 -10.22 4.89 -5.26
N LEU A 101 -9.72 4.08 -4.33
CA LEU A 101 -10.38 3.80 -3.07
C LEU A 101 -10.63 5.10 -2.29
N TYR A 102 -9.62 5.94 -2.11
CA TYR A 102 -9.75 7.21 -1.41
C TYR A 102 -10.80 8.13 -2.06
N GLN A 103 -10.77 8.27 -3.39
CA GLN A 103 -11.74 9.08 -4.14
C GLN A 103 -13.18 8.58 -4.01
N HIS A 104 -13.36 7.26 -4.10
CA HIS A 104 -14.66 6.64 -4.02
C HIS A 104 -15.20 6.69 -2.59
N VAL A 105 -14.38 6.28 -1.61
CA VAL A 105 -14.78 6.19 -0.20
C VAL A 105 -15.03 7.56 0.40
N VAL A 106 -14.13 8.54 0.24
CA VAL A 106 -14.27 9.86 0.88
C VAL A 106 -15.22 10.76 0.11
N TYR A 107 -15.00 10.92 -1.20
CA TYR A 107 -15.67 11.95 -1.99
C TYR A 107 -16.83 11.44 -2.86
N ASN A 108 -17.16 10.14 -2.79
CA ASN A 108 -18.15 9.51 -3.67
C ASN A 108 -17.88 9.80 -5.16
N SER A 109 -16.60 9.85 -5.54
CA SER A 109 -16.16 10.22 -6.88
C SER A 109 -15.43 9.08 -7.57
N GLY A 110 -15.50 9.04 -8.90
CA GLY A 110 -14.92 7.94 -9.69
C GLY A 110 -15.79 6.69 -9.75
N SER A 111 -15.24 5.62 -10.35
CA SER A 111 -15.97 4.38 -10.60
C SER A 111 -15.79 3.39 -9.45
N ARG A 112 -16.90 2.94 -8.86
CA ARG A 112 -16.93 1.83 -7.90
C ARG A 112 -16.32 0.56 -8.48
N ASN A 113 -16.71 0.20 -9.69
CA ASN A 113 -16.27 -1.04 -10.33
C ASN A 113 -14.77 -1.00 -10.64
N ALA A 114 -14.24 0.15 -11.06
CA ALA A 114 -12.79 0.32 -11.25
C ALA A 114 -12.03 0.18 -9.92
N THR A 115 -12.59 0.71 -8.83
CA THR A 115 -12.01 0.58 -7.48
C THR A 115 -11.96 -0.89 -7.04
N ILE A 116 -13.08 -1.62 -7.18
CA ILE A 116 -13.16 -3.05 -6.87
C ILE A 116 -12.15 -3.84 -7.70
N LEU A 117 -12.08 -3.57 -9.00
CA LEU A 117 -11.12 -4.23 -9.90
C LEU A 117 -9.68 -4.00 -9.45
N LEU A 118 -9.29 -2.76 -9.13
CA LEU A 118 -7.94 -2.45 -8.67
C LEU A 118 -7.61 -3.09 -7.32
N VAL A 119 -8.57 -3.18 -6.40
CA VAL A 119 -8.40 -3.89 -5.12
C VAL A 119 -8.17 -5.38 -5.37
N ILE A 120 -9.00 -6.02 -6.20
CA ILE A 120 -8.86 -7.44 -6.57
C ILE A 120 -7.54 -7.71 -7.27
N LEU A 121 -7.18 -6.89 -8.26
CA LEU A 121 -5.93 -7.01 -8.99
C LEU A 121 -4.73 -6.88 -8.06
N ASN A 122 -4.75 -5.93 -7.13
CA ASN A 122 -3.65 -5.79 -6.17
C ASN A 122 -3.57 -6.97 -5.21
N PHE A 123 -4.71 -7.43 -4.69
CA PHE A 123 -4.78 -8.56 -3.76
C PHE A 123 -4.33 -9.87 -4.43
N THR A 124 -4.65 -10.04 -5.72
CA THR A 124 -4.24 -11.20 -6.54
C THR A 124 -2.76 -11.10 -6.94
N ALA A 125 -2.29 -9.89 -7.26
CA ALA A 125 -0.88 -9.65 -7.56
C ALA A 125 0.00 -9.90 -6.34
N HIS A 126 -0.37 -9.36 -5.17
CA HIS A 126 0.40 -9.54 -3.95
C HIS A 126 -0.49 -9.40 -2.70
N ALA A 127 -0.75 -10.51 -2.03
CA ALA A 127 -1.69 -10.58 -0.90
C ALA A 127 -1.36 -9.58 0.22
N PHE A 128 -0.08 -9.35 0.55
CA PHE A 128 0.30 -8.38 1.59
C PHE A 128 -0.06 -6.94 1.23
N PHE A 129 0.09 -6.52 -0.04
CA PHE A 129 -0.36 -5.20 -0.47
C PHE A 129 -1.89 -5.12 -0.50
N GLY A 130 -2.56 -6.22 -0.82
CA GLY A 130 -4.01 -6.35 -0.67
C GLY A 130 -4.49 -6.15 0.77
N ILE A 131 -3.86 -6.80 1.74
CA ILE A 131 -4.14 -6.62 3.17
C ILE A 131 -3.84 -5.18 3.60
N TYR A 132 -2.71 -4.63 3.14
CA TYR A 132 -2.32 -3.26 3.43
C TYR A 132 -3.30 -2.23 2.84
N LEU A 133 -3.98 -2.50 1.72
CA LEU A 133 -5.11 -1.68 1.26
C LEU A 133 -6.29 -1.67 2.26
N GLY A 134 -6.51 -2.76 2.98
CA GLY A 134 -7.46 -2.80 4.09
C GLY A 134 -7.09 -1.82 5.19
N ILE A 135 -5.80 -1.78 5.57
CA ILE A 135 -5.25 -0.80 6.53
C ILE A 135 -5.40 0.63 6.00
N VAL A 136 -5.06 0.87 4.73
CA VAL A 136 -5.26 2.17 4.06
C VAL A 136 -6.72 2.60 4.12
N THR A 137 -7.66 1.68 3.91
CA THR A 137 -9.10 1.95 4.02
C THR A 137 -9.49 2.30 5.45
N ALA A 138 -9.01 1.53 6.44
CA ALA A 138 -9.28 1.79 7.85
C ALA A 138 -8.78 3.18 8.28
N VAL A 139 -7.54 3.54 7.92
CA VAL A 139 -7.00 4.88 8.15
C VAL A 139 -7.84 5.95 7.45
N THR A 140 -8.26 5.70 6.21
CA THR A 140 -9.14 6.62 5.47
C THR A 140 -10.46 6.87 6.21
N LEU A 141 -11.10 5.80 6.71
CA LEU A 141 -12.34 5.91 7.47
C LEU A 141 -12.15 6.58 8.82
N VAL A 142 -11.05 6.30 9.53
CA VAL A 142 -10.72 6.96 10.80
C VAL A 142 -10.53 8.46 10.58
N VAL A 143 -9.75 8.85 9.57
CA VAL A 143 -9.54 10.27 9.25
C VAL A 143 -10.86 10.93 8.85
N ASP A 144 -11.63 10.32 7.95
CA ASP A 144 -12.97 10.81 7.59
C ASP A 144 -13.87 10.96 8.83
N LEU A 145 -13.86 9.99 9.74
CA LEU A 145 -14.62 10.04 11.00
C LEU A 145 -14.24 11.27 11.83
N PHE A 146 -12.96 11.62 11.93
CA PHE A 146 -12.52 12.76 12.75
C PHE A 146 -12.66 14.11 12.03
N THR A 147 -12.54 14.15 10.71
CA THR A 147 -12.63 15.41 9.93
C THR A 147 -14.04 15.75 9.49
N ASN A 148 -14.94 14.78 9.41
CA ASN A 148 -16.31 14.99 8.95
C ASN A 148 -17.15 15.74 10.02
N PRO A 149 -17.84 16.84 9.67
CA PRO A 149 -18.59 17.67 10.61
C PRO A 149 -19.90 17.02 11.11
N LEU A 150 -20.27 15.84 10.62
CA LEU A 150 -21.49 15.15 11.07
C LEU A 150 -21.45 14.83 12.58
N PRO A 151 -22.59 14.80 13.29
CA PRO A 151 -22.65 14.34 14.68
C PRO A 151 -22.21 12.88 14.81
N PHE A 152 -21.50 12.52 15.90
CA PHE A 152 -20.92 11.18 16.09
C PHE A 152 -21.92 10.02 15.86
N ALA A 153 -23.17 10.17 16.36
CA ALA A 153 -24.23 9.19 16.17
C ALA A 153 -24.55 8.91 14.68
N ARG A 154 -24.37 9.89 13.80
CA ARG A 154 -24.54 9.74 12.34
C ARG A 154 -23.25 9.35 11.62
N LYS A 155 -22.09 9.52 12.26
CA LYS A 155 -20.79 9.18 11.66
C LYS A 155 -20.61 7.67 11.45
N LEU A 156 -21.12 6.84 12.36
CA LEU A 156 -21.07 5.37 12.20
C LEU A 156 -21.97 4.86 11.06
N SER A 157 -22.94 5.66 10.63
CA SER A 157 -23.76 5.41 9.45
C SER A 157 -23.34 6.27 8.26
N SER A 158 -22.10 6.77 8.23
CA SER A 158 -21.66 7.62 7.14
C SER A 158 -21.70 6.85 5.82
N PRO A 159 -22.07 7.52 4.71
CA PRO A 159 -21.99 6.92 3.38
C PRO A 159 -20.59 6.39 3.04
N SER A 160 -19.53 6.98 3.59
CA SER A 160 -18.14 6.54 3.38
C SER A 160 -17.90 5.13 3.91
N ILE A 161 -18.40 4.81 5.11
CA ILE A 161 -18.30 3.47 5.69
C ILE A 161 -19.00 2.45 4.80
N TRP A 162 -20.23 2.74 4.36
CA TRP A 162 -20.97 1.83 3.49
C TRP A 162 -20.31 1.64 2.13
N ARG A 163 -19.72 2.69 1.54
CA ARG A 163 -18.93 2.57 0.31
C ARG A 163 -17.70 1.69 0.51
N ALA A 164 -16.96 1.88 1.59
CA ALA A 164 -15.81 1.04 1.93
C ALA A 164 -16.20 -0.42 2.15
N VAL A 165 -17.25 -0.66 2.93
CA VAL A 165 -17.81 -2.01 3.15
C VAL A 165 -18.23 -2.64 1.83
N ASN A 166 -18.91 -1.89 0.96
CA ASN A 166 -19.35 -2.41 -0.33
C ASN A 166 -18.17 -2.81 -1.24
N VAL A 167 -17.14 -1.97 -1.33
CA VAL A 167 -15.93 -2.27 -2.12
C VAL A 167 -15.24 -3.53 -1.59
N HIS A 168 -15.00 -3.62 -0.27
CA HIS A 168 -14.30 -4.75 0.33
C HIS A 168 -15.12 -6.03 0.32
N PHE A 169 -16.42 -5.95 0.60
CA PHE A 169 -17.31 -7.11 0.55
C PHE A 169 -17.33 -7.74 -0.83
N ILE A 170 -17.53 -6.94 -1.89
CA ILE A 170 -17.52 -7.45 -3.26
C ILE A 170 -16.14 -7.97 -3.64
N SER A 171 -15.07 -7.27 -3.25
CA SER A 171 -13.69 -7.71 -3.53
C SER A 171 -13.39 -9.07 -2.89
N VAL A 172 -13.72 -9.26 -1.61
CA VAL A 172 -13.53 -10.53 -0.90
C VAL A 172 -14.41 -11.64 -1.48
N ALA A 173 -15.67 -11.33 -1.83
CA ALA A 173 -16.55 -12.30 -2.48
C ALA A 173 -15.96 -12.79 -3.81
N LEU A 174 -15.41 -11.89 -4.63
CA LEU A 174 -14.77 -12.23 -5.90
C LEU A 174 -13.41 -12.91 -5.73
N LEU A 175 -12.70 -12.69 -4.62
CA LEU A 175 -11.43 -13.37 -4.29
C LEU A 175 -11.64 -14.70 -3.53
N SER A 176 -12.88 -15.03 -3.17
CA SER A 176 -13.20 -16.18 -2.32
C SER A 176 -12.71 -17.51 -2.89
N TRP A 177 -12.62 -17.64 -4.22
CA TRP A 177 -12.18 -18.84 -4.91
C TRP A 177 -10.77 -19.30 -4.51
N TRP A 178 -9.87 -18.38 -4.12
CA TRP A 178 -8.53 -18.74 -3.63
C TRP A 178 -8.33 -18.44 -2.15
N ILE A 179 -8.97 -17.39 -1.61
CA ILE A 179 -8.87 -17.06 -0.19
C ILE A 179 -9.43 -18.19 0.67
N LEU A 180 -10.59 -18.77 0.32
CA LEU A 180 -11.18 -19.84 1.13
C LEU A 180 -10.32 -21.11 1.14
N PRO A 181 -9.83 -21.63 0.00
CA PRO A 181 -8.85 -22.73 0.01
C PRO A 181 -7.58 -22.41 0.79
N LEU A 182 -7.04 -21.19 0.66
CA LEU A 182 -5.86 -20.76 1.41
C LEU A 182 -6.11 -20.84 2.92
N LEU A 183 -7.23 -20.28 3.41
CA LEU A 183 -7.58 -20.27 4.83
C LEU A 183 -7.88 -21.68 5.35
N LYS A 184 -8.57 -22.52 4.56
CA LYS A 184 -8.83 -23.92 4.91
C LYS A 184 -7.52 -24.72 5.07
N ASN A 185 -6.51 -24.39 4.27
CA ASN A 185 -5.23 -25.07 4.24
C ASN A 185 -4.11 -24.25 4.89
N PHE A 186 -4.45 -23.31 5.79
CA PHE A 186 -3.50 -22.38 6.38
C PHE A 186 -2.32 -23.06 7.06
N ASN A 187 -2.56 -24.20 7.70
CA ASN A 187 -1.54 -25.00 8.37
C ASN A 187 -0.44 -25.51 7.41
N TYR A 188 -0.72 -25.63 6.11
CA TYR A 188 0.24 -26.08 5.10
C TYR A 188 1.10 -24.93 4.53
N ILE A 189 0.72 -23.67 4.80
CA ILE A 189 1.38 -22.49 4.22
C ILE A 189 2.55 -22.01 5.11
N GLY A 190 2.79 -22.70 6.23
CA GLY A 190 4.00 -22.51 7.02
C GLY A 190 3.99 -21.27 7.92
N GLY A 191 2.85 -20.97 8.54
CA GLY A 191 2.81 -20.10 9.73
C GLY A 191 2.81 -18.60 9.48
N LEU A 192 2.20 -18.12 8.38
CA LEU A 192 2.02 -16.68 8.18
C LEU A 192 1.30 -16.03 9.39
N PRO A 193 1.57 -14.75 9.71
CA PRO A 193 2.70 -13.93 9.27
C PRO A 193 3.94 -14.09 10.18
N TRP A 194 3.99 -15.10 11.06
CA TRP A 194 5.05 -15.28 12.08
C TRP A 194 5.64 -16.69 12.02
N LYS A 195 6.32 -16.98 10.92
CA LYS A 195 7.07 -18.21 10.71
C LYS A 195 8.35 -18.25 11.53
N ASN A 196 8.98 -17.10 11.78
CA ASN A 196 10.26 -16.98 12.49
C ASN A 196 10.30 -15.80 13.47
N ASP A 197 11.22 -15.82 14.45
CA ASP A 197 11.44 -14.69 15.37
C ASP A 197 11.85 -13.39 14.66
N SER A 198 12.45 -13.49 13.48
CA SER A 198 12.76 -12.35 12.63
C SER A 198 11.51 -11.63 12.09
N GLU A 199 10.34 -12.26 12.19
CA GLU A 199 9.04 -11.75 11.75
C GLU A 199 8.22 -11.21 12.93
N ASN A 200 8.74 -11.26 14.16
CA ASN A 200 8.11 -10.72 15.37
C ASN A 200 8.24 -9.19 15.52
N GLY A 201 8.57 -8.47 14.43
CA GLY A 201 8.78 -7.01 14.38
C GLY A 201 10.04 -6.53 15.11
N TYR A 202 10.26 -5.21 15.14
CA TYR A 202 11.47 -4.59 15.71
C TYR A 202 11.17 -3.80 16.99
N LYS A 203 12.21 -3.57 17.78
CA LYS A 203 12.15 -2.61 18.89
C LYS A 203 11.98 -1.18 18.36
N PHE A 204 11.26 -0.34 19.10
CA PHE A 204 11.02 1.06 18.70
C PHE A 204 12.32 1.82 18.46
N GLU A 205 13.32 1.63 19.33
CA GLU A 205 14.62 2.30 19.21
C GLU A 205 15.35 1.89 17.93
N PHE A 206 15.18 0.63 17.50
CA PHE A 206 15.77 0.14 16.25
C PHE A 206 15.10 0.78 15.03
N VAL A 207 13.77 0.84 15.02
CA VAL A 207 12.98 1.49 13.96
C VAL A 207 13.35 2.96 13.85
N LEU A 208 13.36 3.69 14.98
CA LEU A 208 13.70 5.11 15.00
C LEU A 208 15.14 5.36 14.59
N ARG A 209 16.10 4.58 15.10
CA ARG A 209 17.51 4.71 14.73
C ARG A 209 17.71 4.50 13.23
N ASN A 210 17.13 3.46 12.66
CA ASN A 210 17.28 3.16 11.24
C ASN A 210 16.56 4.16 10.34
N LEU A 211 15.43 4.73 10.80
CA LEU A 211 14.79 5.84 10.11
C LEU A 211 15.72 7.05 10.07
N LEU A 212 16.28 7.45 11.22
CA LEU A 212 17.11 8.65 11.33
C LEU A 212 18.50 8.50 10.69
N SER A 213 19.07 7.29 10.69
CA SER A 213 20.36 7.03 10.03
C SER A 213 20.25 6.86 8.51
N GLY A 214 19.02 6.86 7.97
CA GLY A 214 18.75 6.67 6.55
C GLY A 214 18.75 5.22 6.07
N GLU A 215 18.94 4.27 6.99
CA GLU A 215 18.98 2.85 6.68
C GLU A 215 17.62 2.34 6.14
N MET A 216 16.50 2.98 6.51
CA MET A 216 15.16 2.59 6.02
C MET A 216 14.92 2.85 4.54
N PHE A 217 15.50 3.91 3.97
CA PHE A 217 15.12 4.36 2.63
C PHE A 217 16.31 4.62 1.70
N ASP A 218 17.51 4.78 2.26
CA ASP A 218 18.74 5.12 1.55
C ASP A 218 19.91 4.21 2.00
N HIS A 219 19.64 2.96 2.33
CA HIS A 219 20.67 2.00 2.76
C HIS A 219 21.83 1.95 1.75
N GLY A 220 23.07 2.06 2.26
CA GLY A 220 24.28 2.04 1.44
C GLY A 220 24.55 3.32 0.64
N ARG A 221 23.71 4.37 0.75
CA ARG A 221 23.96 5.65 0.08
C ARG A 221 24.76 6.60 0.96
N LYS A 222 25.62 7.39 0.32
CA LYS A 222 26.39 8.45 1.01
C LYS A 222 25.51 9.63 1.47
N PHE A 223 24.42 9.91 0.74
CA PHE A 223 23.52 11.02 1.04
C PHE A 223 22.07 10.51 1.12
N PRO A 224 21.41 10.58 2.29
CA PRO A 224 20.12 9.94 2.53
C PRO A 224 18.93 10.83 2.12
N PHE A 225 18.79 11.10 0.82
CA PHE A 225 17.83 12.10 0.34
C PHE A 225 16.36 11.69 0.48
N ILE A 226 16.01 10.40 0.36
CA ILE A 226 14.63 9.94 0.57
C ILE A 226 14.26 10.09 2.04
N THR A 227 15.18 9.74 2.93
CA THR A 227 15.05 9.89 4.38
C THR A 227 14.85 11.35 4.76
N LEU A 228 15.69 12.25 4.24
CA LEU A 228 15.53 13.69 4.47
C LEU A 228 14.19 14.20 3.93
N GLY A 229 13.76 13.73 2.76
CA GLY A 229 12.44 14.03 2.21
C GLY A 229 11.29 13.55 3.12
N CYS A 230 11.41 12.35 3.70
CA CYS A 230 10.45 11.80 4.65
C CYS A 230 10.37 12.67 5.92
N LEU A 231 11.51 13.01 6.53
CA LEU A 231 11.58 13.86 7.72
C LEU A 231 11.04 15.28 7.46
N ALA A 232 11.35 15.85 6.31
CA ALA A 232 10.79 17.13 5.87
C ALA A 232 9.26 17.04 5.69
N GLY A 233 8.75 15.95 5.12
CA GLY A 233 7.32 15.67 4.98
C GLY A 233 6.61 15.58 6.32
N ILE A 234 7.15 14.83 7.28
CA ILE A 234 6.63 14.73 8.66
C ILE A 234 6.60 16.11 9.32
N SER A 235 7.71 16.87 9.20
CA SER A 235 7.80 18.22 9.76
C SER A 235 6.75 19.15 9.16
N CYS A 236 6.52 19.07 7.85
CA CYS A 236 5.50 19.85 7.14
C CYS A 236 4.08 19.51 7.64
N ILE A 237 3.77 18.23 7.87
CA ILE A 237 2.48 17.78 8.42
C ILE A 237 2.28 18.38 9.82
N CYS A 238 3.27 18.27 10.71
CA CYS A 238 3.20 18.79 12.08
C CYS A 238 3.02 20.32 12.12
N LEU A 239 3.75 21.07 11.30
CA LEU A 239 3.65 22.53 11.24
C LEU A 239 2.32 23.00 10.66
N THR A 240 1.81 22.32 9.63
CA THR A 240 0.52 22.66 9.00
C THR A 240 -0.66 22.41 9.94
N TYR A 241 -0.56 21.36 10.77
CA TYR A 241 -1.56 21.05 11.79
C TYR A 241 -1.64 22.16 12.85
N ARG A 242 -0.49 22.61 13.38
CA ARG A 242 -0.43 23.64 14.44
C ARG A 242 -0.98 25.01 14.01
N LYS A 243 -0.81 25.40 12.75
CA LYS A 243 -1.17 26.75 12.28
C LYS A 243 -2.68 26.98 12.13
N ASN A 244 -3.51 25.94 12.16
CA ASN A 244 -4.93 26.03 11.81
C ASN A 244 -5.92 25.77 12.96
N ASP A 245 -5.44 25.69 14.20
CA ASP A 245 -6.34 25.68 15.38
C ASP A 245 -7.26 26.92 15.44
N GLU A 246 -6.96 27.98 14.67
CA GLU A 246 -7.73 29.22 14.60
C GLU A 246 -8.83 29.22 13.50
N ASN A 247 -8.90 28.22 12.59
CA ASN A 247 -9.91 28.18 11.51
C ASN A 247 -10.61 26.82 11.41
N TYR A 248 -11.92 26.79 11.71
CA TYR A 248 -12.74 25.58 11.89
C TYR A 248 -13.01 24.73 10.62
N HIS A 249 -12.47 25.09 9.45
CA HIS A 249 -12.71 24.37 8.19
C HIS A 249 -11.46 23.64 7.68
N PHE A 250 -11.53 22.31 7.69
CA PHE A 250 -10.49 21.46 7.12
C PHE A 250 -10.46 21.59 5.58
N THR A 251 -9.31 22.01 5.03
CA THR A 251 -9.07 22.02 3.58
C THR A 251 -8.74 20.62 3.07
N GLU A 252 -8.98 20.34 1.78
CA GLU A 252 -8.62 19.05 1.16
C GLU A 252 -7.14 18.67 1.37
N LYS A 253 -6.24 19.67 1.34
CA LYS A 253 -4.81 19.47 1.61
C LYS A 253 -4.52 19.04 3.05
N GLN A 254 -5.21 19.63 4.04
CA GLN A 254 -5.04 19.23 5.43
C GLN A 254 -5.53 17.80 5.66
N MET A 255 -6.67 17.43 5.07
CA MET A 255 -7.17 16.05 5.14
C MET A 255 -6.13 15.07 4.57
N LEU A 256 -5.52 15.39 3.43
CA LEU A 256 -4.44 14.59 2.85
C LEU A 256 -3.22 14.50 3.78
N PHE A 257 -2.80 15.58 4.43
CA PHE A 257 -1.65 15.57 5.35
C PHE A 257 -1.93 14.77 6.62
N ILE A 258 -3.11 14.91 7.21
CA ILE A 258 -3.55 14.10 8.36
C ILE A 258 -3.59 12.62 7.95
N TRP A 259 -4.10 12.34 6.75
CA TRP A 259 -4.14 10.99 6.21
C TRP A 259 -2.75 10.39 6.00
N LEU A 260 -1.82 11.13 5.38
CA LEU A 260 -0.44 10.69 5.18
C LEU A 260 0.28 10.49 6.52
N GLY A 261 0.12 11.41 7.48
CA GLY A 261 0.71 11.30 8.80
C GLY A 261 0.16 10.12 9.60
N SER A 262 -1.16 9.90 9.54
CA SER A 262 -1.82 8.76 10.19
C SER A 262 -1.39 7.44 9.58
N LEU A 263 -1.30 7.37 8.24
CA LEU A 263 -0.84 6.18 7.55
C LEU A 263 0.63 5.90 7.88
N PHE A 264 1.49 6.92 7.89
CA PHE A 264 2.88 6.79 8.30
C PHE A 264 3.01 6.25 9.73
N ALA A 265 2.24 6.80 10.67
CA ALA A 265 2.25 6.36 12.06
C ALA A 265 1.78 4.91 12.23
N VAL A 266 0.66 4.54 11.60
CA VAL A 266 0.14 3.17 11.62
C VAL A 266 1.16 2.20 11.00
N THR A 267 1.77 2.56 9.89
CA THR A 267 2.78 1.73 9.24
C THR A 267 4.02 1.58 10.10
N GLY A 268 4.50 2.67 10.71
CA GLY A 268 5.58 2.62 11.70
C GLY A 268 5.26 1.69 12.87
N PHE A 269 4.01 1.72 13.35
CA PHE A 269 3.54 0.83 14.41
C PHE A 269 3.50 -0.65 13.97
N LEU A 270 3.16 -0.94 12.71
CA LEU A 270 3.19 -2.31 12.18
C LEU A 270 4.61 -2.88 12.08
N PHE A 271 5.65 -2.05 12.02
CA PHE A 271 7.04 -2.50 12.15
C PHE A 271 7.43 -2.88 13.57
N LEU A 272 6.67 -2.43 14.58
CA LEU A 272 6.99 -2.68 15.98
C LEU A 272 6.66 -4.12 16.38
N GLY A 273 7.59 -4.74 17.08
CA GLY A 273 7.44 -6.10 17.52
C GLY A 273 6.49 -6.26 18.71
N ARG A 274 5.88 -7.44 18.81
CA ARG A 274 4.93 -7.80 19.88
C ARG A 274 5.51 -7.59 21.29
N ASN A 275 6.82 -7.72 21.43
CA ASN A 275 7.51 -7.62 22.70
C ASN A 275 7.58 -6.18 23.25
N ASN A 276 7.43 -5.15 22.42
CA ASN A 276 7.44 -3.75 22.89
C ASN A 276 6.24 -3.45 23.81
N PHE A 277 5.10 -4.12 23.62
CA PHE A 277 3.89 -3.91 24.43
C PHE A 277 3.94 -4.62 25.79
N ARG A 278 4.71 -5.71 25.91
CA ARG A 278 4.81 -6.49 27.16
C ARG A 278 5.73 -5.85 28.19
N SER A 279 6.75 -5.13 27.76
CA SER A 279 7.66 -4.40 28.67
C SER A 279 7.02 -3.17 29.29
N ALA A 280 6.02 -2.55 28.63
CA ALA A 280 5.30 -1.40 29.19
C ALA A 280 4.33 -1.78 30.33
N VAL A 281 3.77 -3.01 30.31
CA VAL A 281 2.78 -3.47 31.30
C VAL A 281 3.44 -4.03 32.58
N ARG A 282 4.73 -4.36 32.56
CA ARG A 282 5.44 -4.92 33.73
C ARG A 282 5.95 -3.87 34.72
N LEU A 283 5.81 -2.57 34.43
CA LEU A 283 6.22 -1.51 35.37
C LEU A 283 5.16 -1.19 36.44
N ASP A 284 3.95 -1.76 36.35
CA ASP A 284 2.85 -1.46 37.29
C ASP A 284 2.49 -2.61 38.25
N THR A 285 3.31 -3.66 38.36
CA THR A 285 2.99 -4.86 39.19
C THR A 285 4.07 -5.26 40.18
N VAL A 286 5.01 -4.37 40.49
CA VAL A 286 5.94 -4.55 41.62
C VAL A 286 5.92 -3.30 42.47
N SER A 287 4.90 -3.20 43.33
CA SER A 287 4.93 -2.45 44.58
C SER A 287 4.36 -3.31 45.70
#